data_AF-A0A168Q678-F1
#
_entry.id   AF-A0A168Q678-F1
#
_cell.length_a   1.000
_cell.length_b   1.000
_cell.length_c   1.000
_cell.angle_alpha   90.00
_cell.angle_beta   90.00
_cell.angle_gamma   90.00
#
_symmetry.space_group_name_H-M   'P 1'
#
loop_
_entity.id
_entity.type
_entity.pdbx_description
1 polymer ?
#
loop_
_entity_poly.entity_id
_entity_poly.type
_entity_poly.pdbx_seq_one_letter_code
_entity_poly.pdbx_strand_id
1 'polypeptide(L)'
;MEQHNDKTAHISPNLPRELVRSMAGLPINPPTNLCKKLFLAIGEWHGRLAEKEPIPGNPIQPTVAENAFVQVIMMFRKTFIQDSVLMMELYPCYPIWQHSIFSDPAYLSFKGQFSIIARECSSMLALKCEGSDAN
;
A
#
# COMPACT_ATOMS: atom_id res chain seq x y z
N MET A 1 -2.66 -47.09 10.47
CA MET A 1 -2.20 -46.34 9.27
C MET A 1 -2.85 -44.98 9.35
N GLU A 2 -2.12 -43.98 9.84
CA GLU A 2 -2.56 -42.59 9.88
C GLU A 2 -2.66 -42.05 8.45
N GLN A 3 -3.82 -41.51 8.08
CA GLN A 3 -3.94 -40.68 6.89
C GLN A 3 -3.59 -39.25 7.27
N HIS A 4 -2.41 -38.82 6.83
CA HIS A 4 -1.93 -37.46 6.95
C HIS A 4 -2.72 -36.56 5.99
N ASN A 5 -3.64 -35.78 6.54
CA ASN A 5 -4.40 -34.77 5.79
C ASN A 5 -3.48 -33.60 5.42
N ASP A 6 -2.93 -33.63 4.21
CA ASP A 6 -2.26 -32.49 3.60
C ASP A 6 -3.31 -31.43 3.23
N LYS A 7 -3.50 -30.47 4.13
CA LYS A 7 -4.28 -29.25 3.89
C LYS A 7 -3.38 -28.25 3.16
N THR A 8 -3.03 -28.55 1.92
CA THR A 8 -2.44 -27.54 1.03
C THR A 8 -3.53 -26.52 0.71
N ALA A 9 -3.43 -25.33 1.32
CA ALA A 9 -4.30 -24.20 1.02
C ALA A 9 -4.15 -23.83 -0.46
N HIS A 10 -5.20 -24.09 -1.24
CA HIS A 10 -5.22 -23.83 -2.68
C HIS A 10 -5.28 -22.30 -2.90
N ILE A 11 -4.13 -21.66 -3.11
CA ILE A 11 -4.04 -20.23 -3.39
C ILE A 11 -4.64 -19.99 -4.79
N SER A 12 -5.79 -19.30 -4.86
CA SER A 12 -6.38 -18.88 -6.13
C SER A 12 -5.43 -17.90 -6.83
N PRO A 13 -5.06 -18.13 -8.12
CA PRO A 13 -4.17 -17.24 -8.86
C PRO A 13 -4.76 -15.84 -9.09
N ASN A 14 -6.05 -15.65 -8.81
CA ASN A 14 -6.75 -14.36 -8.93
C ASN A 14 -6.83 -13.58 -7.60
N LEU A 15 -6.45 -14.19 -6.47
CA LEU A 15 -6.52 -13.55 -5.15
C LEU A 15 -5.83 -12.19 -5.09
N PRO A 16 -4.64 -11.98 -5.70
CA PRO A 16 -4.00 -10.66 -5.71
C PRO A 16 -4.83 -9.60 -6.45
N ARG A 17 -5.51 -9.97 -7.54
CA ARG A 17 -6.26 -9.03 -8.39
C ARG A 17 -7.59 -8.63 -7.77
N GLU A 18 -8.29 -9.58 -7.16
CA GLU A 18 -9.56 -9.30 -6.47
C GLU A 18 -9.33 -8.48 -5.21
N LEU A 19 -8.27 -8.78 -4.45
CA LEU A 19 -7.82 -7.99 -3.30
C LEU A 19 -7.45 -6.57 -3.71
N VAL A 20 -6.63 -6.42 -4.77
CA VAL A 20 -6.29 -5.10 -5.31
C VAL A 20 -7.55 -4.36 -5.76
N ARG A 21 -8.56 -5.04 -6.34
CA ARG A 21 -9.81 -4.39 -6.76
C ARG A 21 -10.71 -3.98 -5.58
N SER A 22 -10.77 -4.78 -4.51
CA SER A 22 -11.55 -4.42 -3.31
C SER A 22 -10.90 -3.29 -2.51
N MET A 23 -9.57 -3.15 -2.58
CA MET A 23 -8.81 -2.06 -1.98
C MET A 23 -8.67 -0.83 -2.88
N ALA A 24 -8.64 -1.01 -4.20
CA ALA A 24 -8.60 0.05 -5.21
C ALA A 24 -9.94 0.79 -5.24
N GLY A 25 -10.09 1.73 -4.32
CA GLY A 25 -11.32 2.49 -4.15
C GLY A 25 -11.58 2.93 -2.70
N LEU A 26 -10.83 2.41 -1.73
CA LEU A 26 -10.90 2.93 -0.35
C LEU A 26 -10.29 4.34 -0.33
N PRO A 27 -11.07 5.40 -0.04
CA PRO A 27 -10.67 6.79 -0.25
C PRO A 27 -9.76 7.31 0.87
N ILE A 28 -8.89 6.46 1.43
CA ILE A 28 -8.05 6.81 2.58
C ILE A 28 -6.62 6.96 2.09
N ASN A 29 -6.25 8.20 1.80
CA ASN A 29 -4.87 8.53 1.50
C ASN A 29 -4.05 8.49 2.80
N PRO A 30 -2.93 7.76 2.85
CA PRO A 30 -2.06 7.78 4.00
C PRO A 30 -1.46 9.18 4.24
N PRO A 31 -1.10 9.52 5.49
CA PRO A 31 -0.50 10.81 5.81
C PRO A 31 0.74 11.09 4.96
N THR A 32 0.81 12.28 4.34
CA THR A 32 1.91 12.65 3.44
C THR A 32 3.27 12.62 4.14
N ASN A 33 3.34 13.04 5.41
CA ASN A 33 4.56 13.01 6.20
C ASN A 33 5.06 11.57 6.44
N LEU A 34 4.15 10.62 6.63
CA LEU A 34 4.45 9.21 6.79
C LEU A 34 4.97 8.62 5.48
N CYS A 35 4.30 8.90 4.34
CA CYS A 35 4.75 8.45 3.02
C CYS A 35 6.17 8.95 2.67
N LYS A 36 6.52 10.17 3.08
CA LYS A 36 7.86 10.74 2.84
C LYS A 36 8.97 10.01 3.60
N LYS A 37 8.65 9.30 4.69
CA LYS A 37 9.64 8.51 5.47
C LYS A 37 10.10 7.25 4.72
N LEU A 38 9.32 6.75 3.77
CA LEU A 38 9.75 5.66 2.88
C LEU A 38 10.66 6.20 1.80
N PHE A 39 11.77 5.48 1.52
CA PHE A 39 12.70 5.82 0.44
C PHE A 39 13.17 7.29 0.48
N LEU A 40 13.52 7.85 1.64
CA LEU A 40 13.81 9.28 1.88
C LEU A 40 14.47 10.01 0.68
N ALA A 41 15.53 9.41 0.13
CA ALA A 41 16.29 9.93 -1.01
C ALA A 41 15.42 10.33 -2.22
N ILE A 42 14.29 9.67 -2.49
CA ILE A 42 13.43 9.98 -3.63
C ILE A 42 12.84 11.40 -3.57
N GLY A 43 12.65 11.96 -2.37
CA GLY A 43 12.21 13.36 -2.24
C GLY A 43 13.28 14.35 -2.70
N GLU A 44 14.54 14.05 -2.36
CA GLU A 44 15.71 14.82 -2.79
C GLU A 44 15.95 14.68 -4.30
N TRP A 45 15.87 13.46 -4.83
CA TRP A 45 15.96 13.21 -6.27
C TRP A 45 14.86 13.94 -7.04
N HIS A 46 13.62 13.92 -6.56
CA HIS A 46 12.53 14.68 -7.20
C HIS A 46 12.83 16.18 -7.26
N GLY A 47 13.41 16.78 -6.21
CA GLY A 47 13.83 18.18 -6.22
C GLY A 47 14.93 18.46 -7.26
N ARG A 48 15.99 17.64 -7.25
CA ARG A 48 17.12 17.75 -8.18
C ARG A 48 16.73 17.59 -9.64
N LEU A 49 15.80 16.67 -9.95
CA LEU A 49 15.34 16.48 -11.33
C LEU A 49 14.36 17.59 -11.78
N ALA A 50 13.71 18.28 -10.84
CA ALA A 50 12.85 19.43 -11.14
C ALA A 50 13.64 20.73 -11.39
N GLU A 51 14.87 20.81 -10.86
CA GLU A 51 15.82 21.86 -11.17
C GLU A 51 16.26 21.73 -12.63
N LYS A 52 15.73 22.61 -13.49
CA LYS A 52 16.06 22.68 -14.93
C LYS A 52 17.48 23.19 -15.19
N GLU A 53 18.14 23.72 -14.18
CA GLU A 53 19.49 24.28 -14.27
C GLU A 53 20.50 23.13 -14.12
N PRO A 54 21.35 22.88 -15.12
CA PRO A 54 22.41 21.89 -14.99
C PRO A 54 23.36 22.34 -13.88
N ILE A 55 23.56 21.47 -12.88
CA ILE A 55 24.54 21.70 -11.82
C ILE A 55 25.91 21.97 -12.48
N PRO A 56 26.55 23.12 -12.27
CA PRO A 56 27.84 23.43 -12.89
C PRO A 56 28.87 22.35 -12.51
N GLY A 57 29.32 21.57 -13.50
CA GLY A 57 30.25 20.46 -13.29
C GLY A 57 29.64 19.06 -13.22
N ASN A 58 28.30 18.91 -13.30
CA ASN A 58 27.64 17.61 -13.48
C ASN A 58 27.08 17.49 -14.91
N PRO A 59 27.57 16.56 -15.74
CA PRO A 59 27.13 16.42 -17.13
C PRO A 59 25.77 15.71 -17.30
N ILE A 60 25.15 15.21 -16.23
CA ILE A 60 23.97 14.35 -16.33
C ILE A 60 22.71 15.23 -16.35
N GLN A 61 22.12 15.39 -17.54
CA GLN A 61 20.73 15.83 -17.65
C GLN A 61 19.79 14.72 -17.16
N PRO A 62 18.76 15.05 -16.36
CA PRO A 62 17.68 14.14 -16.01
C PRO A 62 17.10 13.46 -17.27
N THR A 63 17.28 12.17 -17.41
CA THR A 63 16.66 11.40 -18.49
C THR A 63 15.17 11.20 -18.22
N VAL A 64 14.36 11.02 -19.27
CA VAL A 64 12.91 10.74 -19.16
C VAL A 64 12.65 9.53 -18.26
N ALA A 65 13.53 8.52 -18.31
CA ALA A 65 13.44 7.32 -17.48
C ALA A 65 13.63 7.61 -15.99
N GLU A 66 14.60 8.43 -15.60
CA GLU A 66 14.83 8.80 -14.19
C GLU A 66 13.64 9.56 -13.62
N ASN A 67 13.09 10.50 -14.39
CA ASN A 67 11.89 11.24 -14.01
C ASN A 67 10.68 10.31 -13.81
N ALA A 68 10.45 9.40 -14.75
CA ALA A 68 9.36 8.42 -14.64
C ALA A 68 9.56 7.48 -13.45
N PHE A 69 10.79 7.00 -13.21
CA PHE A 69 11.11 6.12 -12.09
C PHE A 69 10.86 6.80 -10.74
N VAL A 70 11.30 8.05 -10.57
CA VAL A 70 11.03 8.82 -9.35
C VAL A 70 9.54 8.97 -9.11
N GLN A 71 8.74 9.25 -10.15
CA GLN A 71 7.27 9.31 -10.03
C GLN A 71 6.66 7.98 -9.60
N VAL A 72 7.12 6.87 -10.18
CA VAL A 72 6.66 5.52 -9.80
C VAL A 72 6.95 5.25 -8.33
N ILE A 73 8.14 5.58 -7.83
CA ILE A 73 8.45 5.37 -6.41
C ILE A 73 7.61 6.29 -5.52
N MET A 74 7.33 7.53 -5.93
CA MET A 74 6.44 8.42 -5.18
C MET A 74 5.01 7.90 -5.08
N MET A 75 4.48 7.32 -6.15
CA MET A 75 3.18 6.63 -6.12
C MET A 75 3.25 5.37 -5.27
N PHE A 76 4.31 4.58 -5.42
CA PHE A 76 4.52 3.34 -4.68
C PHE A 76 4.54 3.57 -3.17
N ARG A 77 5.14 4.67 -2.69
CA ARG A 77 5.11 5.03 -1.26
C ARG A 77 3.69 5.09 -0.69
N LYS A 78 2.74 5.65 -1.45
CA LYS A 78 1.35 5.78 -1.01
C LYS A 78 0.65 4.44 -1.02
N THR A 79 0.71 3.72 -2.13
CA THR A 79 0.06 2.41 -2.27
C THR A 79 0.64 1.40 -1.28
N PHE A 80 1.95 1.42 -1.06
CA PHE A 80 2.61 0.54 -0.10
C PHE A 80 2.12 0.76 1.33
N ILE A 81 2.01 2.00 1.82
CA ILE A 81 1.48 2.28 3.17
C ILE A 81 -0.03 1.98 3.27
N GLN A 82 -0.78 2.26 2.21
CA GLN A 82 -2.22 1.97 2.17
C GLN A 82 -2.46 0.46 2.27
N ASP A 83 -1.81 -0.31 1.41
CA ASP A 83 -2.01 -1.76 1.31
C ASP A 83 -1.33 -2.51 2.46
N SER A 84 -0.31 -1.94 3.11
CA SER A 84 0.37 -2.59 4.23
C SER A 84 -0.55 -2.89 5.40
N VAL A 85 -1.63 -2.11 5.59
CA VAL A 85 -2.60 -2.39 6.64
C VAL A 85 -3.19 -3.79 6.47
N LEU A 86 -3.69 -4.10 5.27
CA LEU A 86 -4.26 -5.40 4.96
C LEU A 86 -3.18 -6.48 4.82
N MET A 87 -2.04 -6.15 4.23
CA MET A 87 -0.94 -7.12 4.08
C MET A 87 -0.37 -7.56 5.43
N MET A 88 -0.39 -6.71 6.46
CA MET A 88 -0.03 -7.09 7.82
C MET A 88 -1.05 -8.02 8.48
N GLU A 89 -2.34 -7.92 8.12
CA GLU A 89 -3.39 -8.83 8.62
C GLU A 89 -3.31 -10.19 7.93
N LEU A 90 -3.07 -10.20 6.60
CA LEU A 90 -2.96 -11.43 5.81
C LEU A 90 -1.63 -12.17 6.06
N TYR A 91 -0.53 -11.43 6.24
CA TYR A 91 0.82 -11.99 6.30
C TYR A 91 1.63 -11.43 7.48
N PRO A 92 1.20 -11.63 8.75
CA PRO A 92 1.79 -10.98 9.91
C PRO A 92 3.27 -11.34 10.17
N CYS A 93 3.75 -12.46 9.63
CA CYS A 93 5.11 -12.96 9.86
C CYS A 93 6.16 -12.43 8.87
N TYR A 94 5.81 -11.51 7.96
CA TYR A 94 6.78 -10.96 7.02
C TYR A 94 7.79 -10.03 7.72
N PRO A 95 9.11 -10.18 7.47
CA PRO A 95 10.14 -9.36 8.12
C PRO A 95 9.99 -7.86 7.87
N ILE A 96 9.39 -7.47 6.75
CA ILE A 96 9.21 -6.05 6.38
C ILE A 96 8.40 -5.28 7.44
N TRP A 97 7.50 -5.94 8.16
CA TRP A 97 6.67 -5.35 9.22
C TRP A 97 7.43 -4.94 10.48
N GLN A 98 8.66 -5.45 10.65
CA GLN A 98 9.53 -5.05 11.77
C GLN A 98 10.18 -3.68 11.56
N HIS A 99 10.01 -3.08 10.38
CA HIS A 99 10.52 -1.75 10.10
C HIS A 99 9.82 -0.70 10.97
N SER A 100 10.60 0.23 11.54
CA SER A 100 10.13 1.22 12.52
C SER A 100 8.97 2.11 12.03
N ILE A 101 8.84 2.27 10.71
CA ILE A 101 7.72 3.01 10.10
C ILE A 101 6.34 2.42 10.47
N PHE A 102 6.25 1.12 10.70
CA PHE A 102 5.01 0.44 11.09
C PHE A 102 4.68 0.58 12.58
N SER A 103 5.63 1.08 13.36
CA SER A 103 5.43 1.48 14.77
C SER A 103 5.27 3.00 14.92
N ASP A 104 5.32 3.75 13.81
CA ASP A 104 5.15 5.21 13.82
C ASP A 104 3.74 5.59 14.30
N PRO A 105 3.59 6.56 15.22
CA PRO A 105 2.27 6.97 15.70
C PRO A 105 1.31 7.38 14.59
N ALA A 106 1.79 8.00 13.50
CA ALA A 106 0.96 8.36 12.36
C ALA A 106 0.51 7.12 11.56
N TYR A 107 1.35 6.08 11.48
CA TYR A 107 0.95 4.81 10.88
C TYR A 107 -0.09 4.09 11.74
N LEU A 108 0.13 4.00 13.05
CA LEU A 108 -0.81 3.35 13.97
C LEU A 108 -2.19 4.04 13.95
N SER A 109 -2.21 5.37 13.92
CA SER A 109 -3.44 6.16 13.77
C SER A 109 -4.13 5.88 12.43
N PHE A 110 -3.38 5.86 11.33
CA PHE A 110 -3.90 5.54 10.00
C PHE A 110 -4.46 4.11 9.91
N LYS A 111 -3.73 3.13 10.45
CA LYS A 111 -4.16 1.72 10.51
C LYS A 111 -5.49 1.60 11.25
N GLY A 112 -5.66 2.31 12.37
CA GLY A 112 -6.92 2.35 13.11
C GLY A 112 -8.09 2.89 12.28
N GLN A 113 -7.89 3.95 11.50
CA GLN A 113 -8.93 4.51 10.61
C GLN A 113 -9.31 3.52 9.50
N PHE A 114 -8.33 2.83 8.93
CA PHE A 114 -8.57 1.85 7.87
C PHE A 114 -9.39 0.66 8.37
N SER A 115 -9.09 0.14 9.57
CA SER A 115 -9.86 -0.96 10.17
C SER A 115 -11.33 -0.59 10.45
N ILE A 116 -11.61 0.68 10.77
CA ILE A 116 -13.00 1.16 10.95
C ILE A 116 -13.74 1.14 9.61
N ILE A 117 -13.12 1.68 8.55
CA ILE A 117 -13.75 1.78 7.22
C ILE A 117 -13.91 0.40 6.57
N ALA A 118 -12.95 -0.51 6.71
CA ALA A 118 -13.07 -1.89 6.23
C ALA A 118 -14.25 -2.64 6.89
N ARG A 119 -14.47 -2.40 8.20
CA ARG A 119 -15.61 -2.96 8.94
C ARG A 119 -16.92 -2.34 8.48
N GLU A 120 -16.98 -1.02 8.31
CA GLU A 120 -18.18 -0.31 7.83
C GLU A 120 -18.56 -0.69 6.40
N CYS A 121 -17.60 -0.80 5.48
CA CYS A 121 -17.84 -1.29 4.12
C CYS A 121 -18.37 -2.74 4.12
N SER A 122 -17.85 -3.60 5.00
CA SER A 122 -18.35 -4.97 5.15
C SER A 122 -19.79 -5.00 5.69
N SER A 123 -20.12 -4.15 6.67
CA SER A 123 -21.49 -4.00 7.19
C SER A 123 -22.46 -3.41 6.16
N MET A 124 -22.00 -2.46 5.34
CA MET A 124 -22.81 -1.83 4.28
C MET A 124 -23.11 -2.81 3.14
N LEU A 125 -22.18 -3.73 2.83
CA LEU A 125 -22.41 -4.83 1.90
C LEU A 125 -23.36 -5.88 2.48
N ALA A 126 -23.24 -6.22 3.77
CA ALA A 126 -24.14 -7.16 4.44
C ALA A 126 -25.61 -6.67 4.45
N LEU A 127 -25.85 -5.39 4.76
CA LEU A 127 -27.18 -4.77 4.70
C LEU A 127 -27.79 -4.77 3.28
N LYS A 128 -26.93 -4.77 2.25
CA LYS A 128 -27.38 -4.80 0.85
C LYS A 128 -27.76 -6.20 0.38
N CYS A 129 -27.17 -7.24 0.98
CA CYS A 129 -27.55 -8.63 0.74
C CYS A 129 -28.87 -8.98 1.45
N GLU A 130 -29.08 -8.51 2.69
CA GLU A 130 -30.34 -8.77 3.43
C GLU A 130 -31.58 -8.11 2.77
N GLY A 131 -31.39 -7.05 1.98
CA GLY A 131 -32.46 -6.41 1.23
C GLY A 131 -32.78 -7.04 -0.14
N SER A 132 -32.00 -8.03 -0.60
CA SER A 132 -32.17 -8.66 -1.92
C SER A 132 -32.93 -9.99 -1.86
N ASP A 133 -33.18 -10.55 -0.67
CA ASP A 133 -33.92 -11.80 -0.47
C ASP A 133 -35.44 -11.58 -0.25
N ALA A 134 -35.90 -10.34 -0.42
CA ALA A 134 -37.31 -9.97 -0.32
C ALA A 134 -37.81 -9.38 -1.64
N ASN A 135 -37.84 -10.18 -2.71
CA ASN A 135 -38.73 -9.97 -3.85
C ASN A 135 -38.96 -11.25 -4.65
#